data_AF-A0A2M8NPL4-F1
#
_entry.id   AF-A0A2M8NPL4-F1
#
_cell.length_a   1.000
_cell.length_b   1.000
_cell.length_c   1.000
_cell.angle_alpha   90.00
_cell.angle_beta   90.00
_cell.angle_gamma   90.00
#
_symmetry.space_group_name_H-M   'P 1'
#
loop_
_entity.id
_entity.type
_entity.pdbx_description
1 polymer ?
#
loop_
_entity_poly.entity_id
_entity_poly.type
_entity_poly.pdbx_seq_one_letter_code
_entity_poly.pdbx_strand_id
1 'polypeptide(L)'
;MHKLRDARAFLILIGAFFTLMAAVSYLSAHTAAQTSGETRLDFFGVVQSANPNSISINGELIDTTRALINARLERGATIKVRAELRGGILTATRIDPVGAGFIPGITLLSGVMRGRGEQTIRVDEQVINVRTSAQIDNVRVGDPVSVLAVANAPGEWTALIVGAPNNPAFAPVRDSDVILPPVSTPEVILPPIGTPEVVLPPVSTPEVADDDDDHRGSDDNNRGSGDDDDDD
;
A
#
# COMPACT_ATOMS: atom_id res chain seq x y z
N MET A 1 -5.91 -57.96 48.20
CA MET A 1 -5.00 -57.43 47.16
C MET A 1 -5.70 -56.87 45.91
N HIS A 2 -6.94 -57.24 45.57
CA HIS A 2 -7.64 -56.67 44.40
C HIS A 2 -7.97 -55.17 44.52
N LYS A 3 -8.48 -54.69 45.67
CA LYS A 3 -8.89 -53.28 45.86
C LYS A 3 -7.77 -52.24 45.63
N LEU A 4 -6.50 -52.60 45.79
CA LEU A 4 -5.37 -51.67 45.62
C LEU A 4 -4.95 -51.50 44.14
N ARG A 5 -5.27 -52.49 43.29
CA ARG A 5 -5.02 -52.42 41.84
C ARG A 5 -6.02 -51.50 41.14
N ASP A 6 -7.28 -51.52 41.59
CA ASP A 6 -8.35 -50.71 41.01
C ASP A 6 -8.15 -49.21 41.29
N ALA A 7 -7.65 -48.85 42.48
CA ALA A 7 -7.37 -47.45 42.83
C ALA A 7 -6.25 -46.83 41.98
N ARG A 8 -5.23 -47.62 41.59
CA ARG A 8 -4.13 -47.14 40.74
C ARG A 8 -4.59 -46.91 39.31
N ALA A 9 -5.42 -47.80 38.77
CA ALA A 9 -6.01 -47.64 37.44
C ALA A 9 -6.90 -46.37 37.36
N PHE A 10 -7.68 -46.11 38.42
CA PHE A 10 -8.54 -44.93 38.48
C PHE A 10 -7.74 -43.61 38.51
N LEU A 11 -6.65 -43.52 39.28
CA LEU A 11 -5.81 -42.32 39.34
C LEU A 11 -5.09 -42.04 38.01
N ILE A 12 -4.64 -43.07 37.30
CA ILE A 12 -4.03 -42.91 35.96
C ILE A 12 -5.06 -42.34 34.97
N LEU A 13 -6.31 -42.79 35.04
CA LEU A 13 -7.37 -42.34 34.14
C LEU A 13 -7.74 -40.86 34.38
N ILE A 14 -7.76 -40.42 35.64
CA ILE A 14 -7.96 -39.00 36.00
C ILE A 14 -6.80 -38.15 35.48
N GLY A 15 -5.55 -38.57 35.67
CA GLY A 15 -4.39 -37.85 35.16
C GLY A 15 -4.40 -37.70 33.64
N ALA A 16 -4.74 -38.78 32.92
CA ALA A 16 -4.88 -38.74 31.47
C ALA A 16 -6.01 -37.79 31.02
N PHE A 17 -7.13 -37.77 31.73
CA PHE A 17 -8.26 -36.88 31.45
C PHE A 17 -7.90 -35.40 31.64
N PHE A 18 -7.22 -35.03 32.73
CA PHE A 18 -6.76 -33.65 32.94
C PHE A 18 -5.74 -33.22 31.89
N THR A 19 -4.83 -34.11 31.51
CA THR A 19 -3.85 -33.83 30.44
C THR A 19 -4.53 -33.61 29.09
N LEU A 20 -5.56 -34.42 28.78
CA LEU A 20 -6.36 -34.27 27.56
C LEU A 20 -7.16 -32.95 27.58
N MET A 21 -7.80 -32.60 28.70
CA MET A 21 -8.56 -31.35 28.84
C MET A 21 -7.68 -30.10 28.72
N ALA A 22 -6.45 -30.13 29.26
CA ALA A 22 -5.48 -29.05 29.09
C ALA A 22 -5.03 -28.91 27.63
N ALA A 23 -4.80 -30.02 26.93
CA ALA A 23 -4.46 -30.01 25.50
C ALA A 23 -5.61 -29.48 24.63
N VAL A 24 -6.86 -29.86 24.92
CA VAL A 24 -8.04 -29.36 24.20
C VAL A 24 -8.23 -27.86 24.42
N SER A 25 -8.06 -27.38 25.66
CA SER A 25 -8.16 -25.95 25.97
C SER A 25 -7.05 -25.12 25.30
N TYR A 26 -5.83 -25.65 25.21
CA TYR A 26 -4.74 -25.02 24.48
C TYR A 26 -5.02 -24.95 22.97
N LEU A 27 -5.63 -25.99 22.41
CA LEU A 27 -6.00 -26.04 21.00
C LEU A 27 -7.15 -25.07 20.67
N SER A 28 -8.17 -24.98 21.52
CA SER A 28 -9.31 -24.06 21.35
C SER A 28 -8.92 -22.59 21.47
N ALA A 29 -7.94 -22.26 22.32
CA ALA A 29 -7.40 -20.90 22.40
C ALA A 29 -6.66 -20.47 21.11
N HIS A 30 -6.08 -21.42 20.38
CA HIS A 30 -5.42 -21.15 19.09
C HIS A 30 -6.42 -21.03 17.92
N THR A 31 -7.57 -21.70 17.99
CA THR A 31 -8.57 -21.66 16.90
C THR A 31 -9.43 -20.40 16.94
N ALA A 32 -9.70 -19.84 18.12
CA ALA A 32 -10.58 -18.67 18.27
C ALA A 32 -9.96 -17.34 17.76
N ALA A 33 -8.64 -17.29 17.51
CA ALA A 33 -7.96 -16.12 16.95
C ALA A 33 -7.82 -16.15 15.42
N GLN A 34 -8.36 -17.18 14.75
CA GLN A 34 -8.36 -17.30 13.29
C GLN A 34 -9.66 -16.76 12.66
N THR A 35 -10.14 -15.59 13.09
CA THR A 35 -10.99 -14.78 12.21
C THR A 35 -10.18 -14.44 10.96
N SER A 36 -10.74 -14.71 9.78
CA SER A 36 -10.09 -14.50 8.47
C SER A 36 -9.30 -13.20 8.48
N GLY A 37 -7.97 -13.32 8.34
CA GLY A 37 -7.01 -12.25 8.57
C GLY A 37 -7.25 -11.10 7.61
N GLU A 38 -8.03 -10.13 8.07
CA GLU A 38 -8.18 -8.82 7.45
C GLU A 38 -6.80 -8.14 7.46
N THR A 39 -6.09 -8.21 6.34
CA THR A 39 -4.86 -7.44 6.20
C THR A 39 -5.23 -5.97 6.07
N ARG A 40 -4.77 -5.18 7.04
CA ARG A 40 -4.98 -3.74 7.05
C ARG A 40 -3.74 -3.06 6.51
N LEU A 41 -3.94 -2.19 5.53
CA LEU A 41 -2.88 -1.42 4.90
C LEU A 41 -3.14 0.06 5.11
N ASP A 42 -2.13 0.79 5.59
CA ASP A 42 -2.10 2.25 5.58
C ASP A 42 -1.09 2.69 4.50
N PHE A 43 -1.60 3.19 3.38
CA PHE A 43 -0.83 3.74 2.26
C PHE A 43 -0.56 5.23 2.47
N PHE A 44 0.64 5.67 2.12
CA PHE A 44 1.00 7.08 2.01
C PHE A 44 1.52 7.33 0.60
N GLY A 45 0.87 8.20 -0.15
CA GLY A 45 1.26 8.40 -1.54
C GLY A 45 0.60 9.56 -2.23
N VAL A 46 1.01 9.74 -3.48
CA VAL A 46 0.48 10.75 -4.39
C VAL A 46 -0.56 10.08 -5.29
N VAL A 47 -1.73 10.70 -5.42
CA VAL A 47 -2.78 10.26 -6.36
C VAL A 47 -2.26 10.37 -7.79
N GLN A 48 -2.17 9.24 -8.49
CA GLN A 48 -1.74 9.16 -9.90
C GLN A 48 -2.94 9.33 -10.85
N SER A 49 -4.06 8.72 -10.49
CA SER A 49 -5.35 8.87 -11.16
C SER A 49 -6.48 8.75 -10.14
N ALA A 50 -7.62 9.38 -10.44
CA ALA A 50 -8.81 9.33 -9.61
C ALA A 50 -10.05 9.33 -10.49
N ASN A 51 -10.94 8.38 -10.21
CA ASN A 51 -12.26 8.22 -10.80
C ASN A 51 -13.29 8.21 -9.64
N PRO A 52 -14.61 8.25 -9.91
CA PRO A 52 -15.61 8.33 -8.86
C PRO A 52 -15.56 7.18 -7.82
N ASN A 53 -15.13 6.00 -8.24
CA ASN A 53 -15.14 4.79 -7.40
C ASN A 53 -13.75 4.20 -7.17
N SER A 54 -12.69 4.82 -7.69
CA SER A 54 -11.34 4.27 -7.52
C SER A 54 -10.27 5.34 -7.64
N ILE A 55 -9.14 5.08 -7.01
CA ILE A 55 -7.92 5.88 -7.13
C ILE A 55 -6.72 4.97 -7.39
N SER A 56 -5.71 5.50 -8.07
CA SER A 56 -4.41 4.84 -8.20
C SER A 56 -3.36 5.56 -7.36
N ILE A 57 -2.67 4.81 -6.51
CA ILE A 57 -1.57 5.30 -5.66
C ILE A 57 -0.45 4.28 -5.72
N ASN A 58 0.78 4.72 -6.02
CA ASN A 58 1.95 3.84 -6.11
C ASN A 58 1.75 2.65 -7.09
N GLY A 59 0.96 2.84 -8.16
CA GLY A 59 0.62 1.79 -9.11
C GLY A 59 -0.51 0.84 -8.65
N GLU A 60 -0.98 0.97 -7.41
CA GLU A 60 -2.08 0.16 -6.87
C GLU A 60 -3.43 0.80 -7.13
N LEU A 61 -4.37 0.02 -7.66
CA LEU A 61 -5.76 0.43 -7.84
C LEU A 61 -6.56 0.13 -6.57
N ILE A 62 -7.15 1.18 -5.99
CA ILE A 62 -7.87 1.10 -4.73
C ILE A 62 -9.35 1.47 -4.97
N ASP A 63 -10.26 0.59 -4.60
CA ASP A 63 -11.72 0.84 -4.60
C ASP A 63 -12.06 1.82 -3.47
N THR A 64 -12.70 2.93 -3.80
CA THR A 64 -13.10 3.99 -2.85
C THR A 64 -14.58 4.03 -2.57
N THR A 65 -15.38 3.11 -3.12
CA THR A 65 -16.85 3.11 -3.06
C THR A 65 -17.40 3.15 -1.62
N ARG A 66 -16.64 2.58 -0.67
CA ARG A 66 -17.03 2.48 0.75
C ARG A 66 -16.18 3.36 1.67
N ALA A 67 -15.32 4.19 1.11
CA ALA A 67 -14.38 4.97 1.89
C ALA A 67 -15.04 6.20 2.52
N LEU A 68 -14.69 6.50 3.77
CA LEU A 68 -14.88 7.85 4.32
C LEU A 68 -13.81 8.78 3.74
N ILE A 69 -14.19 9.73 2.89
CA ILE A 69 -13.27 10.61 2.17
C ILE A 69 -13.22 11.99 2.84
N ASN A 70 -12.09 12.31 3.45
CA ASN A 70 -11.81 13.61 4.10
C ASN A 70 -10.74 14.43 3.35
N ALA A 71 -10.31 13.97 2.17
CA ALA A 71 -9.24 14.57 1.39
C ALA A 71 -9.69 14.90 -0.05
N ARG A 72 -8.92 15.73 -0.75
CA ARG A 72 -9.10 15.93 -2.19
C ARG A 72 -8.51 14.75 -2.96
N LEU A 73 -9.28 14.18 -3.89
CA LEU A 73 -8.87 13.07 -4.75
C LEU A 73 -8.51 13.57 -6.16
N GLU A 74 -7.56 14.50 -6.23
CA GLU A 74 -7.07 15.06 -7.49
C GLU A 74 -5.67 14.50 -7.79
N ARG A 75 -5.32 14.35 -9.07
CA ARG A 75 -3.96 13.93 -9.46
C ARG A 75 -2.93 14.87 -8.83
N GLY A 76 -1.93 14.32 -8.16
CA GLY A 76 -0.90 15.08 -7.46
C GLY A 76 -1.20 15.32 -5.97
N ALA A 77 -2.42 15.04 -5.48
CA ALA A 77 -2.74 15.15 -4.07
C ALA A 77 -1.97 14.11 -3.25
N THR A 78 -1.38 14.53 -2.13
CA THR A 78 -0.75 13.60 -1.18
C THR A 78 -1.77 13.19 -0.12
N ILE A 79 -2.04 11.90 -0.01
CA ILE A 79 -3.10 11.36 0.85
C ILE A 79 -2.65 10.12 1.61
N LYS A 80 -3.35 9.87 2.72
CA LYS A 80 -3.25 8.67 3.53
C LYS A 80 -4.48 7.84 3.24
N VAL A 81 -4.28 6.62 2.77
CA VAL A 81 -5.38 5.69 2.52
C VAL A 81 -5.28 4.52 3.48
N ARG A 82 -6.34 4.32 4.25
CA ARG A 82 -6.53 3.09 4.99
C ARG A 82 -7.38 2.15 4.15
N ALA A 83 -6.85 0.97 3.87
CA ALA A 83 -7.52 -0.03 3.06
C ALA A 83 -7.45 -1.42 3.68
N GLU A 84 -8.38 -2.26 3.23
CA GLU A 84 -8.46 -3.68 3.51
C GLU A 84 -8.17 -4.42 2.21
N LEU A 85 -7.36 -5.48 2.28
CA LEU A 85 -7.11 -6.36 1.15
C LEU A 85 -7.95 -7.63 1.29
N ARG A 86 -8.89 -7.85 0.37
CA ARG A 86 -9.75 -9.05 0.35
C ARG A 86 -9.81 -9.63 -1.05
N GLY A 87 -9.39 -10.88 -1.22
CA GLY A 87 -9.43 -11.56 -2.53
C GLY A 87 -8.62 -10.84 -3.61
N GLY A 88 -7.51 -10.19 -3.24
CA GLY A 88 -6.67 -9.42 -4.16
C GLY A 88 -7.19 -8.01 -4.48
N ILE A 89 -8.33 -7.59 -3.94
CA ILE A 89 -8.90 -6.26 -4.15
C ILE A 89 -8.61 -5.37 -2.93
N LEU A 90 -7.97 -4.23 -3.17
CA LEU A 90 -7.76 -3.18 -2.16
C LEU A 90 -9.02 -2.31 -2.07
N THR A 91 -9.69 -2.35 -0.92
CA THR A 91 -10.87 -1.52 -0.63
C THR A 91 -10.51 -0.48 0.42
N ALA A 92 -10.55 0.79 0.06
CA ALA A 92 -10.36 1.89 1.00
C ALA A 92 -11.55 1.96 1.98
N THR A 93 -11.22 2.04 3.27
CA THR A 93 -12.19 2.32 4.33
C THR A 93 -12.15 3.79 4.76
N ARG A 94 -11.00 4.46 4.59
CA ARG A 94 -10.85 5.88 4.92
C ARG A 94 -9.73 6.52 4.12
N ILE A 95 -9.94 7.77 3.70
CA ILE A 95 -8.95 8.59 3.01
C ILE A 95 -8.85 9.94 3.71
N ASP A 96 -7.65 10.28 4.18
CA ASP A 96 -7.37 11.52 4.89
C ASP A 96 -6.23 12.29 4.19
N PRO A 97 -6.17 13.63 4.32
CA PRO A 97 -5.01 14.39 3.87
C PRO A 97 -3.78 14.00 4.70
N VAL A 98 -2.61 14.09 4.07
CA VAL A 98 -1.33 13.84 4.74
C VAL A 98 -0.78 15.15 5.30
N GLY A 99 -0.33 15.12 6.56
CA GLY A 99 0.40 16.22 7.18
C GLY A 99 1.83 16.35 6.64
N ALA A 100 2.60 17.31 7.13
CA ALA A 100 4.03 17.37 6.83
C ALA A 100 4.76 16.11 7.36
N GLY A 101 5.96 15.85 6.85
CA GLY A 101 6.84 14.80 7.39
C GLY A 101 6.59 13.37 6.89
N PHE A 102 5.60 13.14 6.03
CA PHE A 102 5.38 11.82 5.42
C PHE A 102 6.10 11.68 4.08
N ILE A 103 6.60 10.47 3.81
CA ILE A 103 7.30 10.13 2.57
C ILE A 103 6.32 9.38 1.66
N PRO A 104 5.95 9.94 0.49
CA PRO A 104 5.15 9.23 -0.50
C PRO A 104 5.82 7.95 -0.98
N GLY A 105 5.03 6.92 -1.29
CA GLY A 105 5.54 5.64 -1.79
C GLY A 105 5.74 4.57 -0.72
N ILE A 106 5.61 4.95 0.56
CA ILE A 106 5.74 4.03 1.69
C ILE A 106 4.35 3.54 2.13
N THR A 107 4.26 2.26 2.43
CA THR A 107 3.05 1.59 2.95
C THR A 107 3.36 0.90 4.25
N LEU A 108 2.45 1.01 5.23
CA LEU A 108 2.49 0.26 6.46
C LEU A 108 1.46 -0.87 6.38
N LEU A 109 1.93 -2.10 6.31
CA LEU A 109 1.10 -3.30 6.28
C LEU A 109 1.05 -3.91 7.68
N SER A 110 -0.13 -4.19 8.20
CA SER A 110 -0.32 -4.84 9.50
C SER A 110 -1.12 -6.13 9.34
N GLY A 111 -0.64 -7.20 9.97
CA GLY A 111 -1.22 -8.54 9.83
C GLY A 111 -0.56 -9.57 10.71
N VAL A 112 -0.77 -10.85 10.39
CA VAL A 112 -0.12 -11.98 11.11
C VAL A 112 0.95 -12.63 10.24
N MET A 113 2.13 -12.89 10.79
CA MET A 113 3.18 -13.62 10.07
C MET A 113 2.75 -15.07 9.85
N ARG A 114 2.49 -15.46 8.60
CA ARG A 114 2.06 -16.82 8.22
C ARG A 114 3.20 -17.73 7.77
N GLY A 115 4.31 -17.15 7.32
CA GLY A 115 5.44 -17.91 6.83
C GLY A 115 6.69 -17.06 6.68
N ARG A 116 7.84 -17.73 6.67
CA ARG A 116 9.14 -17.12 6.46
C ARG A 116 9.98 -18.02 5.56
N GLY A 117 10.33 -17.50 4.39
CA GLY A 117 11.31 -18.08 3.49
C GLY A 117 12.69 -17.44 3.68
N GLU A 118 13.60 -17.76 2.76
CA GLU A 118 14.96 -17.20 2.77
C GLU A 118 14.96 -15.70 2.44
N GLN A 119 14.15 -15.29 1.46
CA GLN A 119 14.12 -13.92 0.94
C GLN A 119 12.71 -13.31 0.97
N THR A 120 11.74 -14.03 1.51
CA THR A 120 10.36 -13.57 1.60
C THR A 120 9.78 -13.86 2.96
N ILE A 121 8.84 -13.01 3.37
CA ILE A 121 7.92 -13.32 4.45
C ILE A 121 6.51 -13.35 3.89
N ARG A 122 5.62 -14.08 4.56
CA ARG A 122 4.20 -14.06 4.28
C ARG A 122 3.48 -13.42 5.45
N VAL A 123 2.80 -12.31 5.21
CA VAL A 123 1.96 -11.62 6.19
C VAL A 123 0.52 -11.74 5.70
N ASP A 124 -0.27 -12.52 6.42
CA ASP A 124 -1.56 -13.03 5.96
C ASP A 124 -1.47 -13.64 4.55
N GLU A 125 -2.13 -13.03 3.57
CA GLU A 125 -2.11 -13.51 2.18
C GLU A 125 -0.99 -12.88 1.34
N GLN A 126 -0.28 -11.88 1.87
CA GLN A 126 0.73 -11.12 1.14
C GLN A 126 2.11 -11.73 1.24
N VAL A 127 2.80 -11.82 0.09
CA VAL A 127 4.20 -12.21 0.00
C VAL A 127 5.03 -10.95 -0.12
N ILE A 128 5.97 -10.75 0.81
CA ILE A 128 6.78 -9.54 0.90
C ILE A 128 8.24 -9.93 0.76
N ASN A 129 8.94 -9.29 -0.16
CA ASN A 129 10.38 -9.45 -0.37
C ASN A 129 11.16 -8.77 0.77
N VAL A 130 12.08 -9.48 1.41
CA VAL A 130 12.93 -8.99 2.50
C VAL A 130 14.42 -8.99 2.14
N ARG A 131 14.76 -9.19 0.86
CA ARG A 131 16.14 -9.41 0.39
C ARG A 131 17.07 -8.21 0.60
N THR A 132 16.53 -7.00 0.59
CA THR A 132 17.31 -5.74 0.53
C THR A 132 17.38 -5.03 1.88
N SER A 133 17.87 -5.72 2.91
CA SER A 133 18.17 -5.11 4.22
C SER A 133 16.96 -4.85 5.12
N ALA A 134 15.89 -5.64 5.00
CA ALA A 134 14.81 -5.59 5.97
C ALA A 134 15.34 -6.01 7.34
N GLN A 135 15.36 -5.07 8.30
CA GLN A 135 15.55 -5.44 9.70
C GLN A 135 14.31 -6.23 10.14
N ILE A 136 14.50 -7.50 10.50
CA ILE A 136 13.44 -8.37 11.01
C ILE A 136 13.64 -8.54 12.51
N ASP A 137 12.82 -7.87 13.31
CA ASP A 137 12.93 -7.87 14.77
C ASP A 137 12.25 -9.09 15.40
N ASN A 138 13.00 -10.17 15.66
CA ASN A 138 12.61 -11.36 16.45
C ASN A 138 11.13 -11.81 16.33
N VAL A 139 10.55 -11.71 15.14
CA VAL A 139 9.17 -12.12 14.88
C VAL A 139 9.13 -13.60 14.49
N ARG A 140 8.16 -14.34 15.00
CA ARG A 140 7.87 -15.73 14.67
C ARG A 140 6.57 -15.86 13.86
N VAL A 141 6.44 -16.99 13.17
CA VAL A 141 5.17 -17.37 12.52
C VAL A 141 4.07 -17.49 13.59
N GLY A 142 2.95 -16.84 13.35
CA GLY A 142 1.82 -16.70 14.28
C GLY A 142 1.79 -15.34 14.99
N ASP A 143 2.89 -14.59 15.01
CA ASP A 143 2.93 -13.30 15.69
C ASP A 143 2.23 -12.21 14.85
N PRO A 144 1.55 -11.24 15.50
CA PRO A 144 1.14 -10.02 14.83
C PRO A 144 2.38 -9.22 14.44
N VAL A 145 2.34 -8.60 13.26
CA VAL A 145 3.44 -7.82 12.70
C VAL A 145 2.95 -6.53 12.06
N SER A 146 3.86 -5.56 12.03
CA SER A 146 3.81 -4.43 11.13
C SER A 146 5.02 -4.48 10.20
N VAL A 147 4.79 -4.14 8.93
CA VAL A 147 5.80 -4.10 7.89
C VAL A 147 5.75 -2.75 7.22
N LEU A 148 6.87 -2.02 7.29
CA LEU A 148 7.07 -0.84 6.46
C LEU A 148 7.62 -1.31 5.12
N ALA A 149 6.89 -1.05 4.03
CA ALA A 149 7.23 -1.56 2.71
C ALA A 149 7.03 -0.52 1.60
N VAL A 150 7.67 -0.77 0.46
CA VAL A 150 7.46 -0.05 -0.80
C VAL A 150 6.76 -0.99 -1.78
N ALA A 151 5.71 -0.51 -2.45
CA ALA A 151 5.10 -1.20 -3.58
C ALA A 151 5.96 -0.97 -4.82
N ASN A 152 6.47 -2.04 -5.45
CA ASN A 152 7.23 -1.93 -6.70
C ASN A 152 6.34 -2.14 -7.93
N ALA A 153 5.32 -2.99 -7.78
CA ALA A 153 4.29 -3.32 -8.76
C ALA A 153 3.05 -3.82 -8.00
N PRO A 154 1.88 -3.95 -8.66
CA PRO A 154 0.68 -4.47 -8.03
C PRO A 154 0.91 -5.80 -7.30
N GLY A 155 0.73 -5.81 -5.98
CA GLY A 155 0.97 -6.99 -5.13
C GLY A 155 2.44 -7.36 -4.90
N GLU A 156 3.40 -6.60 -5.43
CA GLU A 156 4.84 -6.80 -5.22
C GLU A 156 5.40 -5.80 -4.22
N TRP A 157 5.73 -6.31 -3.03
CA TRP A 157 6.17 -5.50 -1.90
C TRP A 157 7.63 -5.77 -1.53
N THR A 158 8.41 -4.73 -1.28
CA THR A 158 9.72 -4.83 -0.65
C THR A 158 9.68 -4.25 0.74
N ALA A 159 9.96 -5.06 1.75
CA ALA A 159 10.05 -4.61 3.15
C ALA A 159 11.31 -3.77 3.37
N LEU A 160 11.13 -2.66 4.08
CA LEU A 160 12.18 -1.86 4.68
C LEU A 160 12.43 -2.28 6.13
N ILE A 161 11.34 -2.51 6.89
CA ILE A 161 11.38 -2.88 8.31
C ILE A 161 10.25 -3.87 8.60
N VAL A 162 10.52 -4.91 9.38
CA VAL A 162 9.54 -5.90 9.86
C VAL A 162 9.68 -6.03 11.37
N GLY A 163 8.60 -5.83 12.11
CA GLY A 163 8.65 -5.94 13.57
C GLY A 163 7.28 -6.07 14.20
N ALA A 164 7.26 -6.10 15.54
CA ALA A 164 6.02 -6.10 16.30
C ALA A 164 5.23 -4.79 16.09
N PRO A 165 3.89 -4.79 16.20
CA PRO A 165 3.07 -3.60 15.96
C PRO A 165 3.36 -2.40 16.89
N ASN A 166 3.99 -2.66 18.04
CA ASN A 166 4.40 -1.63 19.01
C ASN A 166 5.86 -1.19 18.87
N ASN A 167 6.55 -1.60 17.80
CA ASN A 167 7.91 -1.17 17.56
C ASN A 167 7.95 0.36 17.34
N PRO A 168 8.80 1.11 18.07
CA PRO A 168 8.91 2.57 17.92
C PRO A 168 9.29 3.00 16.49
N ALA A 169 9.92 2.12 15.69
CA ALA A 169 10.20 2.39 14.28
C ALA A 169 8.94 2.61 13.42
N PHE A 170 7.77 2.15 13.87
CA PHE A 170 6.49 2.39 13.20
C PHE A 170 5.68 3.54 13.81
N ALA A 171 6.17 4.17 14.87
CA ALA A 171 5.49 5.34 15.43
C ALA A 171 5.45 6.42 14.34
N PRO A 172 4.28 7.02 14.05
CA PRO A 172 4.23 8.14 13.13
C PRO A 172 5.19 9.20 13.65
N VAL A 173 6.10 9.65 12.78
CA VAL A 173 7.02 10.75 13.10
C VAL A 173 6.13 11.93 13.47
N ARG A 174 6.09 12.27 14.76
CA ARG A 174 5.36 13.45 15.21
C ARG A 174 6.22 14.64 14.83
N ASP A 175 5.64 15.60 14.10
CA ASP A 175 6.30 16.85 13.73
C ASP A 175 6.93 17.57 14.94
N SER A 176 6.45 17.30 16.16
CA SER A 176 6.95 17.88 17.41
C SER A 176 8.33 17.37 17.85
N ASP A 177 8.77 16.18 17.39
CA ASP A 177 10.01 15.56 17.87
C ASP A 177 11.18 15.70 16.89
N VAL A 178 10.93 16.24 15.69
CA VAL A 178 11.99 16.57 14.74
C VAL A 178 12.47 17.99 15.01
N ILE A 179 13.27 18.15 16.07
CA ILE A 179 14.17 19.31 16.14
C ILE A 179 15.24 19.05 15.07
N LEU A 180 14.96 19.44 13.83
CA LEU A 180 16.04 19.58 12.85
C LEU A 180 16.97 20.65 13.42
N PRO A 181 18.28 20.35 13.64
CA PRO A 181 19.23 21.41 13.93
C PRO A 181 19.09 22.46 12.82
N PRO A 182 19.17 23.77 13.13
CA PRO A 182 19.06 24.81 12.12
C PRO A 182 20.02 24.47 10.98
N VAL A 183 19.47 24.17 9.81
CA VAL A 183 20.27 23.96 8.60
C VAL A 183 20.83 25.32 8.27
N SER A 184 22.09 25.56 8.62
CA SER A 184 22.86 26.65 8.04
C SER A 184 22.97 26.36 6.55
N THR A 185 22.05 26.91 5.75
CA THR A 185 22.26 27.02 4.32
C THR A 185 23.55 27.80 4.13
N PRO A 186 24.60 27.20 3.53
CA PRO A 186 25.81 27.94 3.22
C PRO A 186 25.39 29.12 2.34
N GLU A 187 25.80 30.33 2.73
CA GLU A 187 25.56 31.54 1.97
C GLU A 187 26.29 31.38 0.63
N VAL A 188 25.55 30.99 -0.41
CA VAL A 188 26.11 30.84 -1.75
C VAL A 188 26.31 32.25 -2.28
N ILE A 189 27.54 32.76 -2.13
CA ILE A 189 27.98 33.97 -2.81
C ILE A 189 28.10 33.63 -4.29
N LEU A 190 27.03 33.87 -5.06
CA LEU A 190 27.06 33.77 -6.51
C LEU A 190 27.91 34.93 -7.04
N PRO A 191 28.97 34.69 -7.84
CA PRO A 191 29.65 35.76 -8.54
C PRO A 191 28.65 36.47 -9.49
N PRO A 192 28.84 37.77 -9.77
CA PRO A 192 27.98 38.49 -10.70
C PRO A 192 27.95 37.78 -12.04
N ILE A 193 26.77 37.28 -12.43
CA ILE A 193 26.55 36.66 -13.73
C ILE A 193 26.60 37.77 -14.76
N GLY A 194 27.68 37.81 -15.54
CA GLY A 194 27.72 38.63 -16.75
C GLY A 194 26.69 38.09 -17.73
N THR A 195 25.64 38.87 -18.00
CA THR A 195 24.71 38.57 -19.07
C THR A 195 25.45 38.60 -20.40
N PRO A 196 25.50 37.49 -21.16
CA PRO A 196 26.06 37.53 -22.51
C PRO A 196 25.22 38.47 -23.37
N GLU A 197 25.87 39.47 -23.97
CA GLU A 197 25.24 40.35 -24.95
C GLU A 197 24.89 39.54 -26.20
N VAL A 198 23.61 39.19 -26.35
CA VAL A 198 23.11 38.42 -27.48
C VAL A 198 22.91 39.39 -28.65
N VAL A 199 23.88 39.43 -29.56
CA VAL A 199 23.73 40.08 -30.87
C VAL A 199 22.84 39.18 -31.74
N LEU A 200 21.57 39.53 -31.87
CA LEU A 200 20.65 38.84 -32.76
C LEU A 200 20.92 39.27 -34.22
N PRO A 201 21.07 38.33 -35.17
CA PRO A 201 21.13 38.67 -36.58
C PRO A 201 19.78 39.26 -37.04
N PRO A 202 19.77 40.07 -38.11
CA PRO A 202 18.55 40.65 -38.65
C PRO A 202 17.56 39.55 -39.05
N VAL A 203 16.35 39.62 -38.52
CA VAL A 203 15.24 38.71 -38.84
C VAL A 203 14.65 39.12 -40.18
N SER A 204 14.81 38.28 -41.19
CA SER A 204 14.04 38.38 -42.44
C SER A 204 12.64 37.82 -42.20
N THR A 205 11.64 38.69 -42.19
CA THR A 205 10.23 38.27 -42.20
C THR A 205 9.91 37.61 -43.55
N PRO A 206 9.40 36.37 -43.59
CA PRO A 206 8.89 35.79 -44.81
C PRO A 206 7.63 36.56 -45.25
N GLU A 207 7.62 36.95 -46.53
CA GLU A 207 6.49 37.55 -47.21
C GLU A 207 5.36 36.49 -47.26
N VAL A 208 4.21 36.82 -46.68
CA VAL A 208 3.03 35.95 -46.67
C VAL A 208 2.40 36.07 -48.05
N ALA A 209 2.47 34.99 -48.83
CA ALA A 209 1.64 34.85 -50.01
C ALA A 209 0.23 34.47 -49.54
N ASP A 210 -0.73 35.35 -49.81
CA ASP A 210 -2.16 35.09 -49.65
C ASP A 210 -2.57 34.02 -50.66
N ASP A 211 -2.59 32.75 -50.23
CA ASP A 211 -3.25 31.68 -50.98
C ASP A 211 -4.75 31.73 -50.68
N ASP A 212 -5.47 32.46 -51.54
CA ASP A 212 -6.91 32.36 -51.78
C ASP A 212 -7.24 30.95 -52.29
N ASP A 213 -7.37 29.97 -51.39
CA ASP A 213 -7.90 28.65 -51.74
C ASP A 213 -9.39 28.54 -51.38
N ASP A 214 -10.18 28.97 -52.37
CA ASP A 214 -11.57 28.58 -52.58
C ASP A 214 -11.68 27.05 -52.72
N HIS A 215 -12.03 26.35 -51.64
CA HIS A 215 -12.56 24.98 -51.75
C HIS A 215 -14.05 24.91 -51.41
N ARG A 216 -14.80 25.21 -52.46
CA ARG A 216 -16.09 24.61 -52.80
C ARG A 216 -16.07 23.09 -52.61
N GLY A 217 -17.14 22.59 -52.02
CA GLY A 217 -17.78 21.33 -52.42
C GLY A 217 -17.42 20.13 -51.55
N SER A 218 -18.44 19.57 -50.89
CA SER A 218 -19.12 18.37 -51.41
C SER A 218 -20.05 17.85 -50.32
N ASP A 219 -21.34 18.15 -50.51
CA ASP A 219 -22.42 17.18 -50.60
C ASP A 219 -22.16 15.75 -50.08
N ASP A 220 -23.11 15.35 -49.27
CA ASP A 220 -23.85 14.10 -49.37
C ASP A 220 -23.18 12.75 -49.04
N ASN A 221 -23.99 11.99 -48.31
CA ASN A 221 -24.01 10.54 -48.16
C ASN A 221 -22.99 9.94 -47.19
N ASN A 222 -23.48 9.39 -46.08
CA ASN A 222 -23.72 7.95 -46.12
C ASN A 222 -24.71 7.46 -45.04
N ARG A 223 -25.66 6.67 -45.52
CA ARG A 223 -26.59 5.83 -44.77
C ARG A 223 -25.82 4.67 -44.10
N GLY A 224 -26.35 4.19 -43.00
CA GLY A 224 -25.86 2.96 -42.34
C GLY A 224 -26.84 2.46 -41.29
N SER A 225 -28.10 2.26 -41.69
CA SER A 225 -29.03 1.35 -41.03
C SER A 225 -28.48 -0.06 -41.16
N GLY A 226 -28.08 -0.64 -40.03
CA GLY A 226 -27.80 -2.06 -39.87
C GLY A 226 -28.70 -2.58 -38.77
N ASP A 227 -29.94 -2.87 -39.16
CA ASP A 227 -30.70 -3.95 -38.56
C ASP A 227 -29.98 -5.29 -38.87
N ASP A 228 -30.37 -6.31 -38.13
CA ASP A 228 -30.28 -7.74 -38.46
C ASP A 228 -29.20 -8.59 -37.75
N ASP A 229 -29.72 -9.77 -37.41
CA ASP A 229 -29.11 -11.07 -37.12
C ASP A 229 -28.74 -11.35 -35.65
N ASP A 230 -29.57 -12.09 -34.91
CA ASP A 230 -29.80 -13.55 -35.01
C ASP A 230 -28.48 -14.33 -34.89
N ASP A 231 -28.32 -15.08 -33.80
CA ASP A 231 -27.80 -16.46 -33.80
C ASP A 231 -27.74 -17.02 -32.35
N ASP A 232 -28.51 -18.10 -32.17
CA ASP A 232 -28.37 -19.28 -31.28
C ASP A 232 -28.10 -19.16 -29.76
#